data_AF-A0A7V9ZZI5-F1
#
_entry.id   AF-A0A7V9ZZI5-F1
#
_cell.length_a   1.000
_cell.length_b   1.000
_cell.length_c   1.000
_cell.angle_alpha   90.00
_cell.angle_beta   90.00
_cell.angle_gamma   90.00
#
_symmetry.space_group_name_H-M   'P 1'
#
loop_
_entity.id
_entity.type
_entity.pdbx_description
1 polymer ?
#
loop_
_entity_poly.entity_id
_entity_poly.type
_entity_poly.pdbx_seq_one_letter_code
_entity_poly.pdbx_strand_id
1 'polypeptide(L)'
;RGCVQAVNAEMADLGFDPVQSGDARTTTIAFTECPFRSLAEAFPELVCHLHRGMIEGMVEVLGDTTVTRFATLADRDPCQVDLAVR
;
A
#
# COMPACT_ATOMS: atom_id res chain seq x y z
N ARG A 1 -5.43 2.65 -14.53
CA ARG A 1 -5.89 1.39 -13.88
C ARG A 1 -4.82 0.29 -13.84
N GLY A 2 -3.92 0.18 -14.83
CA GLY A 2 -2.82 -0.80 -14.79
C GLY A 2 -1.93 -0.68 -13.55
N CYS A 3 -1.56 0.54 -13.13
CA CYS A 3 -0.76 0.74 -11.92
C CYS A 3 -1.41 0.14 -10.67
N VAL A 4 -2.70 0.44 -10.41
CA VAL A 4 -3.44 -0.09 -9.26
C VAL A 4 -3.51 -1.62 -9.31
N GLN A 5 -3.78 -2.21 -10.47
CA GLN A 5 -3.82 -3.66 -10.62
C GLN A 5 -2.45 -4.31 -10.36
N ALA A 6 -1.38 -3.72 -10.86
CA ALA A 6 -0.03 -4.20 -10.63
C ALA A 6 0.36 -4.12 -9.15
N VAL A 7 0.09 -2.99 -8.47
CA VAL A 7 0.30 -2.86 -7.02
C VAL A 7 -0.46 -3.94 -6.26
N ASN A 8 -1.72 -4.20 -6.61
CA ASN A 8 -2.49 -5.25 -5.94
C ASN A 8 -1.95 -6.65 -6.19
N ALA A 9 -1.54 -6.97 -7.42
CA ALA A 9 -0.98 -8.28 -7.73
C ALA A 9 0.32 -8.52 -6.95
N GLU A 10 1.26 -7.58 -7.00
CA GLU A 10 2.54 -7.73 -6.30
C GLU A 10 2.37 -7.78 -4.79
N MET A 11 1.50 -6.95 -4.20
CA MET A 11 1.26 -6.98 -2.75
C MET A 11 0.55 -8.27 -2.31
N ALA A 12 -0.31 -8.85 -3.15
CA ALA A 12 -0.89 -10.17 -2.89
C ALA A 12 0.18 -11.26 -2.92
N ASP A 13 1.07 -11.25 -3.92
CA ASP A 13 2.17 -12.21 -4.04
C ASP A 13 3.17 -12.12 -2.89
N LEU A 14 3.39 -10.91 -2.35
CA LEU A 14 4.20 -10.68 -1.16
C LEU A 14 3.49 -11.03 0.16
N GLY A 15 2.20 -11.40 0.12
CA GLY A 15 1.44 -11.87 1.28
C GLY A 15 0.81 -10.77 2.13
N PHE A 16 0.57 -9.57 1.58
CA PHE A 16 -0.12 -8.48 2.28
C PHE A 16 -1.65 -8.51 2.17
N ASP A 17 -2.20 -9.43 1.37
CA ASP A 17 -3.64 -9.64 1.15
C ASP A 17 -4.44 -8.32 0.91
N PRO A 18 -4.24 -7.68 -0.26
CA PRO A 18 -4.79 -6.35 -0.51
C PRO A 18 -6.28 -6.37 -0.90
N VAL A 19 -7.04 -5.44 -0.35
CA VAL A 19 -8.46 -5.21 -0.63
C VAL A 19 -8.66 -3.79 -1.16
N GLN A 20 -9.21 -3.69 -2.37
CA GLN A 20 -9.45 -2.41 -3.06
C GLN A 20 -10.84 -1.85 -2.74
N SER A 21 -10.92 -0.54 -2.61
CA SER A 21 -12.18 0.23 -2.58
C SER A 21 -11.99 1.60 -3.23
N GLY A 22 -13.08 2.27 -3.60
CA GLY A 22 -13.07 3.59 -4.24
C GLY A 22 -13.64 3.60 -5.66
N ASP A 23 -13.25 4.59 -6.45
CA ASP A 23 -13.77 4.84 -7.79
C ASP A 23 -12.67 4.87 -8.88
N ALA A 24 -12.98 5.47 -10.04
CA ALA A 24 -12.06 5.52 -11.18
C ALA A 24 -10.90 6.50 -11.03
N ARG A 25 -10.99 7.49 -10.13
CA ARG A 25 -9.99 8.54 -9.90
C ARG A 25 -9.23 8.34 -8.61
N THR A 26 -9.89 7.82 -7.57
CA THR A 26 -9.29 7.56 -6.27
C THR A 26 -9.52 6.10 -5.85
N THR A 27 -8.48 5.48 -5.32
CA THR A 27 -8.54 4.08 -4.87
C THR A 27 -7.81 3.96 -3.55
N THR A 28 -8.46 3.35 -2.57
CA THR A 28 -7.83 2.91 -1.32
C THR A 28 -7.55 1.42 -1.42
N ILE A 29 -6.33 1.02 -1.09
CA ILE A 29 -5.93 -0.38 -0.94
C ILE A 29 -5.64 -0.61 0.54
N ALA A 30 -6.46 -1.43 1.19
CA ALA A 30 -6.21 -1.89 2.56
C ALA A 30 -5.48 -3.23 2.54
N PHE A 31 -4.48 -3.39 3.40
CA PHE A 31 -3.71 -4.63 3.56
C PHE A 31 -4.19 -5.33 4.83
N THR A 32 -4.88 -6.46 4.66
CA THR A 32 -5.46 -7.21 5.79
C THR A 32 -4.41 -8.06 6.49
N GLU A 33 -3.32 -8.40 5.81
CA GLU A 33 -2.21 -9.17 6.36
C GLU A 33 -0.89 -8.38 6.32
N CYS A 34 0.00 -8.71 7.26
CA CYS A 34 1.39 -8.23 7.23
C CYS A 34 2.33 -9.42 7.42
N PRO A 35 3.12 -9.79 6.40
CA PRO A 35 4.05 -10.92 6.50
C PRO A 35 5.14 -10.68 7.57
N PHE A 36 5.31 -9.43 7.99
CA PHE A 36 6.26 -9.01 9.02
C PHE A 36 5.57 -8.53 10.31
N ARG A 37 4.34 -9.00 10.62
CA ARG A 37 3.54 -8.54 11.77
C ARG A 37 4.33 -8.38 13.06
N SER A 38 5.06 -9.42 13.48
CA SER A 38 5.85 -9.40 14.72
C SER A 38 6.96 -8.34 14.68
N LEU A 39 7.60 -8.14 13.53
CA LEU A 39 8.62 -7.12 13.35
C LEU A 39 8.00 -5.72 13.28
N ALA A 40 6.82 -5.57 12.68
CA ALA A 40 6.09 -4.30 12.63
C ALA A 40 5.59 -3.87 14.01
N GLU A 41 5.22 -4.82 14.88
CA GLU A 41 4.87 -4.53 16.27
C GLU A 41 6.08 -4.07 17.09
N ALA A 42 7.26 -4.66 16.84
CA ALA A 42 8.49 -4.29 17.54
C ALA A 42 9.15 -3.01 16.99
N PHE A 43 9.12 -2.81 15.67
CA PHE A 43 9.79 -1.73 14.95
C PHE A 43 8.88 -1.15 13.86
N PRO A 44 7.75 -0.50 14.24
CA PRO A 44 6.73 -0.06 13.30
C PRO A 44 7.27 0.91 12.25
N GLU A 45 8.09 1.88 12.65
CA GLU A 45 8.66 2.85 11.71
C GLU A 45 9.51 2.19 10.62
N LEU A 46 10.35 1.21 10.99
CA LEU A 46 11.22 0.52 10.03
C LEU A 46 10.40 -0.26 9.00
N VAL A 47 9.49 -1.12 9.47
CA VAL A 47 8.73 -2.01 8.59
C VAL A 47 7.71 -1.23 7.76
N CYS A 48 7.02 -0.26 8.38
CA CYS A 48 6.03 0.54 7.66
C CYS A 48 6.68 1.46 6.63
N HIS A 49 7.85 2.06 6.91
CA HIS A 49 8.57 2.86 5.91
C HIS A 49 9.15 2.02 4.78
N LEU A 50 9.62 0.81 5.06
CA LEU A 50 10.03 -0.12 4.01
C LEU A 50 8.86 -0.43 3.07
N HIS A 51 7.70 -0.80 3.63
CA HIS A 51 6.50 -1.07 2.85
C HIS A 51 6.05 0.16 2.05
N ARG A 52 6.05 1.35 2.66
CA ARG A 52 5.77 2.61 1.97
C ARG A 52 6.69 2.81 0.77
N GLY A 53 8.00 2.62 0.95
CA GLY A 53 8.98 2.76 -0.12
C GLY A 53 8.75 1.78 -1.28
N MET A 54 8.34 0.55 -0.99
CA MET A 54 7.97 -0.42 -2.03
C MET A 54 6.80 0.09 -2.88
N ILE A 55 5.72 0.57 -2.24
CA ILE A 55 4.55 1.07 -2.97
C ILE A 55 4.88 2.34 -3.74
N GLU A 56 5.53 3.32 -3.11
CA GLU A 56 5.89 4.58 -3.75
C GLU A 56 6.80 4.33 -4.97
N GLY A 57 7.79 3.44 -4.85
CA GLY A 57 8.67 3.07 -5.96
C GLY A 57 7.93 2.37 -7.11
N MET A 58 6.99 1.46 -6.82
CA MET A 58 6.17 0.84 -7.86
C MET A 58 5.30 1.86 -8.61
N VAL A 59 4.64 2.73 -7.86
CA VAL A 59 3.75 3.78 -8.41
C VAL A 59 4.54 4.80 -9.23
N GLU A 60 5.78 5.10 -8.83
CA GLU A 60 6.70 5.94 -9.59
C GLU A 60 7.07 5.30 -10.94
N VAL A 61 7.49 4.03 -10.94
CA VAL A 61 7.91 3.31 -12.16
C VAL A 61 6.76 3.10 -13.14
N LEU A 62 5.56 2.75 -12.65
CA LEU A 62 4.42 2.41 -13.49
C LEU A 62 3.73 3.63 -14.13
N GLY A 63 3.93 4.83 -13.59
CA GLY A 63 3.32 6.06 -14.13
C GLY A 63 1.81 6.18 -13.87
N ASP A 64 1.23 7.32 -14.25
CA ASP A 64 -0.22 7.60 -14.25
C ASP A 64 -0.99 7.56 -12.92
N THR A 65 -0.36 7.23 -11.80
CA THR A 65 -0.97 7.23 -10.47
C THR A 65 0.00 7.83 -9.45
N THR A 66 -0.50 8.46 -8.40
CA THR A 66 0.30 8.97 -7.29
C THR A 66 -0.19 8.41 -5.97
N VAL A 67 0.73 8.20 -5.02
CA VAL A 67 0.37 7.97 -3.63
C VAL A 67 -0.03 9.31 -3.02
N THR A 68 -1.25 9.40 -2.48
CA THR A 68 -1.75 10.61 -1.80
C THR A 68 -1.69 10.46 -0.29
N ARG A 69 -1.75 9.23 0.22
CA ARG A 69 -1.58 8.92 1.64
C ARG A 69 -1.11 7.47 1.81
N PHE A 70 -0.29 7.25 2.83
CA PHE A 70 0.08 5.92 3.31
C PHE A 70 -0.14 5.88 4.83
N ALA A 71 -0.92 4.90 5.30
CA ALA A 71 -1.22 4.68 6.71
C ALA A 71 -0.37 3.54 7.27
N THR A 72 0.29 3.81 8.37
CA THR A 72 1.12 2.87 9.13
C THR A 72 0.29 2.05 10.10
N LEU A 73 0.95 1.13 10.83
CA LEU A 73 0.33 0.35 11.90
C LEU A 73 -0.21 1.23 13.05
N ALA A 74 0.34 2.43 13.25
CA ALA A 74 -0.03 3.31 14.37
C ALA A 74 -1.21 4.23 14.05
N ASP A 75 -1.67 4.27 12.80
CA ASP A 75 -2.77 5.13 12.36
C ASP A 75 -4.14 4.57 12.74
N ARG A 76 -5.14 5.45 12.85
CA ARG A 76 -6.53 5.08 13.19
C ARG A 76 -7.11 4.03 12.24
N ASP A 77 -6.85 4.22 10.96
CA ASP A 77 -7.25 3.33 9.89
C ASP A 77 -5.94 2.81 9.27
N PRO A 78 -5.35 1.74 9.83
CA PRO A 78 -3.97 1.35 9.58
C PRO A 78 -3.81 0.57 8.28
N CYS A 79 -2.56 0.37 7.87
CA CYS A 79 -2.18 -0.56 6.80
C CYS A 79 -2.97 -0.34 5.52
N GLN A 80 -3.06 0.90 5.05
CA GLN A 80 -3.73 1.23 3.80
C GLN A 80 -2.98 2.31 3.03
N VAL A 81 -3.13 2.30 1.71
CA VAL A 81 -2.60 3.34 0.83
C VAL A 81 -3.73 3.93 0.00
N ASP A 82 -3.73 5.24 -0.11
CA ASP A 82 -4.63 5.98 -1.00
C ASP A 82 -3.85 6.39 -2.26
N LEU A 83 -4.44 6.07 -3.39
CA LEU A 83 -3.89 6.30 -4.72
C LEU A 83 -4.84 7.20 -5.51
N ALA A 84 -4.28 8.12 -6.30
CA ALA A 84 -5.04 8.95 -7.23
C ALA A 84 -4.45 8.90 -8.64
N VAL A 85 -5.31 8.85 -9.66
CA VAL A 85 -4.87 9.00 -11.06
C VAL A 85 -4.29 10.40 -11.26
N ARG A 86 -3.18 10.49 -11.98
CA ARG A 86 -2.54 11.78 -12.33
C ARG A 86 -3.37 12.60 -13.32
#